data_AF-A0A812QK75-F1
#
_entry.id   AF-A0A812QK75-F1
#
_cell.length_a   1.000
_cell.length_b   1.000
_cell.length_c   1.000
_cell.angle_alpha   90.00
_cell.angle_beta   90.00
_cell.angle_gamma   90.00
#
_symmetry.space_group_name_H-M   'P 1'
#
loop_
_entity.id
_entity.type
_entity.pdbx_description
1 polymer ?
#
loop_
_entity_poly.entity_id
_entity_poly.type
_entity_poly.pdbx_seq_one_letter_code
_entity_poly.pdbx_strand_id
1 'polypeptide(L)'
;MRVIGIGRDPSPSSTSYPLVLDRDTFERLVELELKQRENYASDPRKALADFWSPGSIRGPGGIEAPKSTPQTHWFAVYRPTSRDALAKMLNQTAVGKGLNVKGKSAKRNRLSGFVPFLQIHDNSDKGKIEDSPANAFVTIYYDSKQNREIALQEMRDVANSRTGQLAKAISMDDSYPDAFGARVPEILMRIVYIDKQDIQFQAGWETGRHSEPAFMDMNLHAVRDETSNPRVVLYQYDATNPMNPHGLLIAYAEEWTAPHSSKVVRTVKPVVSDFDTFTV
;
A
#
# COMPACT_ATOMS: atom_id res chain seq x y z
N MET A 1 -36.13 -45.52 7.56
CA MET A 1 -34.75 -46.05 7.57
C MET A 1 -33.93 -45.14 8.47
N ARG A 2 -33.44 -45.61 9.63
CA ARG A 2 -32.66 -44.80 10.59
C ARG A 2 -31.18 -44.92 10.23
N VAL A 3 -30.48 -43.81 10.08
CA VAL A 3 -29.04 -43.78 9.79
C VAL A 3 -28.30 -43.53 11.11
N ILE A 4 -27.38 -44.41 11.49
CA ILE A 4 -26.64 -44.33 12.75
C ILE A 4 -25.25 -43.75 12.47
N GLY A 5 -24.99 -42.54 12.97
CA GLY A 5 -23.67 -41.90 12.97
C GLY A 5 -23.00 -42.00 14.33
N ILE A 6 -21.66 -42.12 14.36
CA ILE A 6 -20.86 -42.20 15.59
C ILE A 6 -20.26 -40.82 15.87
N GLY A 7 -20.73 -40.14 16.91
CA GLY A 7 -20.10 -38.93 17.44
C GLY A 7 -19.00 -39.26 18.45
N ARG A 8 -17.90 -38.50 18.45
CA ARG A 8 -16.87 -38.57 19.51
C ARG A 8 -16.86 -37.29 20.32
N ASP A 9 -16.92 -37.44 21.63
CA ASP A 9 -16.70 -36.38 22.62
C ASP A 9 -15.18 -36.20 22.85
N PRO A 10 -14.62 -34.98 23.04
CA PRO A 10 -13.17 -34.78 23.16
C PRO A 10 -12.61 -35.08 24.56
N SER A 11 -13.39 -35.66 25.47
CA SER A 11 -12.97 -35.98 26.84
C SER A 11 -12.27 -37.36 26.93
N PRO A 12 -11.33 -37.58 27.88
CA PRO A 12 -10.49 -38.78 27.93
C PRO A 12 -11.23 -40.06 28.40
N SER A 13 -12.56 -40.03 28.50
CA SER A 13 -13.44 -41.18 28.75
C SER A 13 -14.46 -41.31 27.61
N SER A 14 -14.00 -41.75 26.44
CA SER A 14 -14.79 -41.76 25.21
C SER A 14 -15.85 -42.87 25.20
N THR A 15 -17.02 -42.57 25.76
CA THR A 15 -18.22 -43.38 25.57
C THR A 15 -18.91 -42.92 24.29
N SER A 16 -18.85 -43.71 23.23
CA SER A 16 -19.51 -43.40 21.96
C SER A 16 -21.01 -43.68 22.04
N TYR A 17 -21.84 -42.65 21.97
CA TYR A 17 -23.29 -42.79 21.91
C TYR A 17 -23.77 -42.74 20.45
N PRO A 18 -24.68 -43.65 20.04
CA PRO A 18 -25.28 -43.59 18.71
C PRO A 18 -26.17 -42.35 18.61
N LEU A 19 -25.80 -41.42 17.73
CA LEU A 19 -26.66 -40.29 17.40
C LEU A 19 -27.72 -40.81 16.41
N VAL A 20 -28.96 -40.95 16.85
CA VAL A 20 -30.06 -41.40 15.99
C VAL A 20 -30.67 -40.18 15.33
N LEU A 21 -30.27 -39.91 14.08
CA LEU A 21 -30.89 -38.91 13.24
C LEU A 21 -31.93 -39.59 12.35
N ASP A 22 -33.06 -38.91 12.13
CA ASP A 22 -33.92 -39.30 11.03
C ASP A 22 -33.21 -39.05 9.69
N ARG A 23 -33.64 -39.78 8.66
CA ARG A 23 -33.01 -39.78 7.35
C ARG A 23 -32.98 -38.37 6.75
N ASP A 24 -34.06 -37.63 6.89
CA ASP A 24 -34.20 -36.29 6.30
C ASP A 24 -33.26 -35.28 6.96
N THR A 25 -33.06 -35.39 8.27
CA THR A 25 -32.13 -34.57 9.04
C THR A 25 -30.69 -34.94 8.73
N PHE A 26 -30.38 -36.24 8.61
CA PHE A 26 -29.06 -36.71 8.19
C PHE A 26 -28.72 -36.26 6.76
N GLU A 27 -29.63 -36.46 5.80
CA GLU A 27 -29.43 -36.04 4.40
C GLU A 27 -29.29 -34.52 4.29
N ARG A 28 -30.08 -33.73 5.04
CA ARG A 28 -29.90 -32.27 5.10
C ARG A 28 -28.56 -31.85 5.68
N LEU A 29 -28.09 -32.50 6.75
CA LEU A 29 -26.80 -32.18 7.37
C LEU A 29 -25.63 -32.53 6.43
N VAL A 30 -25.66 -33.70 5.80
CA VAL A 30 -24.65 -34.13 4.83
C VAL A 30 -24.67 -33.26 3.58
N GLU A 31 -25.86 -32.93 3.05
CA GLU A 31 -25.99 -31.98 1.94
C GLU A 31 -25.48 -30.59 2.31
N LEU A 32 -25.75 -30.12 3.53
CA LEU A 32 -25.27 -28.83 4.01
C LEU A 32 -23.74 -28.85 4.12
N GLU A 33 -23.15 -29.92 4.64
CA GLU A 33 -21.69 -30.06 4.76
C GLU A 33 -21.01 -30.14 3.38
N LEU A 34 -21.60 -30.90 2.43
CA LEU A 34 -21.14 -30.96 1.05
C LEU A 34 -21.26 -29.59 0.36
N LYS A 35 -22.42 -28.92 0.47
CA LYS A 35 -22.62 -27.56 -0.07
C LYS A 35 -21.72 -26.53 0.60
N GLN A 36 -21.43 -26.67 1.89
CA GLN A 36 -20.48 -25.83 2.60
C GLN A 36 -19.05 -26.07 2.10
N ARG A 37 -18.64 -27.31 1.83
CA ARG A 37 -17.32 -27.62 1.26
C ARG A 37 -17.19 -27.14 -0.19
N GLU A 38 -18.24 -27.31 -1.01
CA GLU A 38 -18.30 -26.78 -2.37
C GLU A 38 -18.24 -25.24 -2.37
N ASN A 39 -19.06 -24.60 -1.53
CA ASN A 39 -19.03 -23.15 -1.34
C ASN A 39 -17.66 -22.68 -0.85
N TYR A 40 -17.09 -23.36 0.14
CA TYR A 40 -15.77 -23.05 0.69
C TYR A 40 -14.68 -23.18 -0.38
N ALA A 41 -14.70 -24.24 -1.20
CA ALA A 41 -13.75 -24.42 -2.30
C ALA A 41 -13.80 -23.29 -3.34
N SER A 42 -14.95 -22.65 -3.51
CA SER A 42 -15.14 -21.51 -4.42
C SER A 42 -14.98 -20.13 -3.75
N ASP A 43 -14.84 -20.07 -2.42
CA ASP A 43 -14.82 -18.83 -1.67
C ASP A 43 -13.42 -18.20 -1.71
N PRO A 44 -13.25 -16.95 -2.19
CA PRO A 44 -11.95 -16.28 -2.17
C PRO A 44 -11.38 -16.09 -0.76
N ARG A 45 -12.22 -16.11 0.29
CA ARG A 45 -11.80 -16.07 1.70
C ARG A 45 -11.12 -17.37 2.15
N LYS A 46 -11.27 -18.47 1.40
CA LYS A 46 -10.58 -19.74 1.68
C LYS A 46 -9.06 -19.56 1.72
N ALA A 47 -8.48 -18.76 0.83
CA ALA A 47 -7.05 -18.51 0.84
C ALA A 47 -6.57 -17.87 2.17
N LEU A 48 -7.36 -16.93 2.70
CA LEU A 48 -7.08 -16.31 4.01
C LEU A 48 -7.31 -17.30 5.15
N ALA A 49 -8.42 -18.05 5.13
CA ALA A 49 -8.72 -19.04 6.17
C ALA A 49 -7.70 -20.18 6.21
N ASP A 50 -7.25 -20.65 5.05
CA ASP A 50 -6.19 -21.65 4.93
C ASP A 50 -4.84 -21.10 5.39
N PHE A 51 -4.53 -19.83 5.07
CA PHE A 51 -3.32 -19.17 5.56
C PHE A 51 -3.30 -19.08 7.09
N TRP A 52 -4.43 -18.72 7.71
CA TRP A 52 -4.61 -18.65 9.16
C TRP A 52 -5.01 -19.97 9.82
N SER A 53 -4.87 -21.09 9.10
CA SER A 53 -5.18 -22.42 9.66
C SER A 53 -4.29 -22.74 10.86
N PRO A 54 -4.70 -23.70 11.73
CA PRO A 54 -3.91 -24.07 12.89
C PRO A 54 -2.46 -24.40 12.53
N GLY A 55 -1.53 -23.78 13.26
CA GLY A 55 -0.10 -23.85 13.00
C GLY A 55 0.67 -24.19 14.28
N SER A 56 1.79 -23.51 14.52
CA SER A 56 2.68 -23.72 15.65
C SER A 56 2.98 -22.42 16.40
N ILE A 57 3.77 -22.50 17.48
CA ILE A 57 4.26 -21.33 18.23
C ILE A 57 4.98 -20.29 17.35
N ARG A 58 5.37 -20.64 16.13
CA ARG A 58 6.08 -19.77 15.19
C ARG A 58 5.15 -19.10 14.16
N GLY A 59 3.91 -19.56 14.01
CA GLY A 59 2.97 -18.97 13.06
C GLY A 59 1.81 -19.90 12.66
N PRO A 60 0.84 -19.37 11.90
CA PRO A 60 -0.26 -20.16 11.35
C PRO A 60 0.21 -21.11 10.23
N GLY A 61 -0.65 -22.03 9.82
CA GLY A 61 -0.32 -23.08 8.84
C GLY A 61 0.07 -22.59 7.45
N GLY A 62 -0.27 -21.34 7.08
CA GLY A 62 0.18 -20.71 5.84
C GLY A 62 1.66 -20.27 5.84
N ILE A 63 2.26 -20.13 7.03
CA ILE A 63 3.68 -19.76 7.19
C ILE A 63 4.54 -21.00 7.43
N GLU A 64 4.02 -22.00 8.16
CA GLU A 64 4.75 -23.23 8.49
C GLU A 64 4.01 -24.51 8.09
N ALA A 65 4.76 -25.52 7.63
CA ALA A 65 4.22 -26.86 7.44
C ALA A 65 3.78 -27.48 8.79
N PRO A 66 2.68 -28.25 8.84
CA PRO A 66 1.92 -28.58 10.06
C PRO A 66 2.57 -29.67 10.95
N LYS A 67 3.86 -29.57 11.25
CA LYS A 67 4.62 -30.68 11.87
C LYS A 67 5.18 -30.42 13.27
N SER A 68 5.00 -29.25 13.86
CA SER A 68 5.46 -28.99 15.23
C SER A 68 4.30 -29.06 16.23
N THR A 69 4.40 -30.00 17.16
CA THR A 69 3.64 -29.97 18.42
C THR A 69 4.28 -28.94 19.36
N PRO A 70 3.51 -28.18 20.16
CA PRO A 70 2.05 -28.11 20.25
C PRO A 70 1.41 -27.26 19.13
N GLN A 71 0.20 -27.67 18.73
CA GLN A 71 -0.62 -26.96 17.74
C GLN A 71 -1.16 -25.66 18.34
N THR A 72 -1.15 -24.59 17.55
CA THR A 72 -1.71 -23.28 17.93
C THR A 72 -2.87 -22.93 17.00
N HIS A 73 -3.84 -22.19 17.53
CA HIS A 73 -4.97 -21.67 16.77
C HIS A 73 -4.78 -20.16 16.61
N TRP A 74 -5.11 -19.67 15.42
CA TRP A 74 -4.92 -18.28 15.05
C TRP A 74 -6.25 -17.70 14.62
N PHE A 75 -6.48 -16.44 14.97
CA PHE A 75 -7.52 -15.64 14.33
C PHE A 75 -6.91 -14.32 13.89
N ALA A 76 -7.38 -13.83 12.75
CA ALA A 76 -6.89 -12.60 12.15
C ALA A 76 -7.97 -11.52 12.24
N VAL A 77 -7.58 -10.34 12.71
CA VAL A 77 -8.43 -9.16 12.74
C VAL A 77 -7.88 -8.14 11.76
N TYR A 78 -8.74 -7.66 10.86
CA TYR A 78 -8.37 -6.68 9.85
C TYR A 78 -8.95 -5.31 10.21
N ARG A 79 -8.15 -4.26 10.05
CA ARG A 79 -8.69 -2.89 10.19
C ARG A 79 -9.61 -2.56 9.02
N PRO A 80 -10.59 -1.66 9.22
CA PRO A 80 -11.37 -1.15 8.10
C PRO A 80 -10.48 -0.45 7.06
N THR A 81 -10.51 -0.93 5.83
CA THR A 81 -9.83 -0.33 4.68
C THR A 81 -10.87 0.16 3.67
N SER A 82 -10.63 1.33 3.08
CA SER A 82 -11.58 1.91 2.11
C SER A 82 -11.75 1.01 0.88
N ARG A 83 -12.96 1.00 0.31
CA ARG A 83 -13.27 0.27 -0.93
C ARG A 83 -12.35 0.70 -2.08
N ASP A 84 -12.03 1.98 -2.17
CA ASP A 84 -11.17 2.53 -3.22
C ASP A 84 -9.73 2.05 -3.10
N ALA A 85 -9.19 1.96 -1.87
CA ALA A 85 -7.87 1.39 -1.64
C ALA A 85 -7.83 -0.10 -2.00
N LEU A 86 -8.85 -0.87 -1.56
CA LEU A 86 -8.98 -2.29 -1.90
C LEU A 86 -9.05 -2.50 -3.42
N ALA A 87 -9.89 -1.73 -4.12
CA ALA A 87 -10.00 -1.82 -5.58
C ALA A 87 -8.67 -1.52 -6.29
N LYS A 88 -7.93 -0.51 -5.81
CA LYS A 88 -6.62 -0.15 -6.38
C LYS A 88 -5.55 -1.24 -6.16
N MET A 89 -5.56 -1.89 -4.99
CA MET A 89 -4.67 -3.02 -4.71
C MET A 89 -5.04 -4.25 -5.55
N LEU A 90 -6.34 -4.59 -5.64
CA LEU A 90 -6.82 -5.71 -6.45
C LEU A 90 -6.53 -5.53 -7.94
N ASN A 91 -6.65 -4.30 -8.45
CA ASN A 91 -6.32 -3.95 -9.84
C ASN A 91 -4.81 -3.75 -10.06
N GLN A 92 -3.99 -3.91 -9.03
CA GLN A 92 -2.53 -3.73 -9.05
C GLN A 92 -2.06 -2.34 -9.49
N THR A 93 -2.94 -1.33 -9.42
CA THR A 93 -2.64 0.08 -9.74
C THR A 93 -1.98 0.81 -8.56
N ALA A 94 -2.01 0.21 -7.38
CA ALA A 94 -1.41 0.74 -6.15
C ALA A 94 -1.02 -0.39 -5.20
N VAL A 95 -0.25 -0.05 -4.17
CA VAL A 95 0.20 -0.98 -3.12
C VAL A 95 -0.14 -0.43 -1.72
N GLY A 96 -0.32 -1.32 -0.75
CA GLY A 96 -0.59 -0.93 0.64
C GLY A 96 0.60 -0.20 1.25
N LYS A 97 0.35 0.81 2.08
CA LYS A 97 1.43 1.50 2.82
C LYS A 97 2.07 0.56 3.84
N GLY A 98 3.39 0.53 3.86
CA GLY A 98 4.18 -0.05 4.93
C GLY A 98 4.42 0.91 6.09
N LEU A 99 5.18 0.46 7.08
CA LEU A 99 5.48 1.25 8.29
C LEU A 99 6.31 2.51 8.02
N ASN A 100 7.05 2.57 6.91
CA ASN A 100 7.87 3.71 6.50
C ASN A 100 7.06 4.88 5.92
N VAL A 101 5.76 4.73 5.66
CA VAL A 101 4.88 5.81 5.18
C VAL A 101 3.86 6.17 6.25
N LYS A 102 3.94 7.40 6.76
CA LYS A 102 3.03 7.90 7.83
C LYS A 102 1.96 8.88 7.34
N GLY A 103 1.98 9.26 6.06
CA GLY A 103 1.00 10.14 5.45
C GLY A 103 -0.44 9.62 5.54
N LYS A 104 -1.39 10.57 5.60
CA LYS A 104 -2.82 10.28 5.61
C LYS A 104 -3.33 10.04 4.19
N SER A 105 -4.07 8.95 3.98
CA SER A 105 -4.74 8.72 2.70
C SER A 105 -5.89 9.69 2.47
N ALA A 106 -6.12 10.09 1.22
CA ALA A 106 -7.27 10.86 0.80
C ALA A 106 -8.56 10.03 0.85
N LYS A 107 -9.69 10.69 1.11
CA LYS A 107 -11.00 10.08 1.36
C LYS A 107 -12.01 10.27 0.22
N ARG A 108 -11.68 11.08 -0.79
CA ARG A 108 -12.62 11.41 -1.88
C ARG A 108 -11.91 11.78 -3.17
N ASN A 109 -12.71 11.93 -4.22
CA ASN A 109 -12.31 12.40 -5.54
C ASN A 109 -11.19 11.54 -6.17
N ARG A 110 -10.45 12.09 -7.13
CA ARG A 110 -9.44 11.36 -7.91
C ARG A 110 -8.32 10.76 -7.07
N LEU A 111 -8.04 11.37 -5.90
CA LEU A 111 -7.00 10.91 -4.99
C LEU A 111 -7.49 9.85 -3.99
N SER A 112 -8.79 9.52 -3.98
CA SER A 112 -9.39 8.65 -2.96
C SER A 112 -8.63 7.33 -2.80
N GLY A 113 -8.26 7.00 -1.56
CA GLY A 113 -7.48 5.82 -1.21
C GLY A 113 -5.96 6.01 -1.28
N PHE A 114 -5.44 6.87 -2.16
CA PHE A 114 -4.00 7.16 -2.25
C PHE A 114 -3.49 7.99 -1.07
N VAL A 115 -2.17 8.01 -0.87
CA VAL A 115 -1.48 8.90 0.08
C VAL A 115 -0.87 10.08 -0.69
N PRO A 116 -1.48 11.27 -0.65
CA PRO A 116 -0.89 12.48 -1.22
C PRO A 116 0.43 12.82 -0.51
N PHE A 117 1.40 13.31 -1.28
CA PHE A 117 2.64 13.85 -0.74
C PHE A 117 2.38 15.16 0.02
N LEU A 118 1.62 16.07 -0.60
CA LEU A 118 1.26 17.34 0.02
C LEU A 118 0.28 17.11 1.18
N GLN A 119 0.74 17.33 2.40
CA GLN A 119 -0.01 17.11 3.66
C GLN A 119 -0.12 18.39 4.50
N ILE A 120 -0.09 19.54 3.83
CA ILE A 120 -0.45 20.85 4.38
C ILE A 120 -1.74 21.34 3.71
N HIS A 121 -2.54 22.12 4.44
CA HIS A 121 -3.86 22.54 3.97
C HIS A 121 -3.87 23.98 3.46
N ASP A 122 -3.15 24.88 4.14
CA ASP A 122 -3.16 26.30 3.85
C ASP A 122 -1.79 26.80 3.41
N ASN A 123 -1.75 27.83 2.56
CA ASN A 123 -0.47 28.45 2.14
C ASN A 123 0.36 28.96 3.33
N SER A 124 -0.29 29.35 4.43
CA SER A 124 0.39 29.73 5.68
C SER A 124 1.13 28.59 6.36
N ASP A 125 0.79 27.34 6.07
CA ASP A 125 1.46 26.16 6.65
C ASP A 125 2.84 25.90 6.04
N LYS A 126 3.14 26.47 4.87
CA LYS A 126 4.45 26.32 4.22
C LYS A 126 5.61 26.82 5.07
N GLY A 127 5.36 27.82 5.93
CA GLY A 127 6.36 28.33 6.88
C GLY A 127 6.53 27.47 8.13
N LYS A 128 5.71 26.43 8.30
CA LYS A 128 5.72 25.53 9.47
C LYS A 128 6.36 24.18 9.19
N ILE A 129 6.67 23.88 7.92
CA ILE A 129 7.36 22.65 7.53
C ILE A 129 8.87 22.84 7.73
N GLU A 130 9.55 21.76 8.08
CA GLU A 130 10.99 21.75 8.32
C GLU A 130 11.79 22.25 7.11
N ASP A 131 12.97 22.82 7.34
CA ASP A 131 13.89 23.20 6.27
C ASP A 131 14.46 21.98 5.54
N SER A 132 14.65 22.10 4.22
CA SER A 132 15.26 21.03 3.43
C SER A 132 16.75 20.92 3.75
N PRO A 133 17.26 19.75 4.17
CA PRO A 133 18.69 19.57 4.38
C PRO A 133 19.47 19.81 3.08
N ALA A 134 20.66 20.42 3.17
CA ALA A 134 21.44 20.84 1.99
C ALA A 134 21.78 19.68 1.03
N ASN A 135 21.95 18.48 1.56
CA ASN A 135 22.30 17.27 0.80
C ASN A 135 21.11 16.30 0.64
N ALA A 136 19.88 16.73 0.94
CA ALA A 136 18.70 15.91 0.76
C ALA A 136 18.30 15.83 -0.72
N PHE A 137 17.90 14.63 -1.14
CA PHE A 137 17.43 14.35 -2.48
C PHE A 137 16.10 13.61 -2.42
N VAL A 138 15.31 13.80 -3.46
CA VAL A 138 14.07 13.07 -3.68
C VAL A 138 14.05 12.54 -5.11
N THR A 139 13.43 11.38 -5.31
CA THR A 139 13.19 10.84 -6.65
C THR A 139 11.72 11.01 -6.99
N ILE A 140 11.44 11.61 -8.15
CA ILE A 140 10.09 11.83 -8.67
C ILE A 140 9.96 11.08 -10.00
N TYR A 141 8.93 10.26 -10.12
CA TYR A 141 8.56 9.57 -11.36
C TYR A 141 7.35 10.22 -12.02
N TYR A 142 7.35 10.18 -13.34
CA TYR A 142 6.28 10.68 -14.20
C TYR A 142 5.81 9.56 -15.13
N ASP A 143 4.57 9.66 -15.57
CA ASP A 143 3.95 8.73 -16.53
C ASP A 143 4.53 8.85 -17.95
N SER A 144 5.11 10.00 -18.29
CA SER A 144 5.69 10.26 -19.60
C SER A 144 7.02 11.03 -19.49
N LYS A 145 7.91 10.76 -20.44
CA LYS A 145 9.17 11.50 -20.59
C LYS A 145 8.93 13.00 -20.79
N GLN A 146 7.87 13.37 -21.51
CA GLN A 146 7.51 14.76 -21.75
C GLN A 146 7.18 15.49 -20.43
N ASN A 147 6.32 14.89 -19.60
CA ASN A 147 5.95 15.46 -18.30
C ASN A 147 7.17 15.62 -17.38
N ARG A 148 8.08 14.63 -17.38
CA ARG A 148 9.34 14.75 -16.66
C ARG A 148 10.17 15.94 -17.15
N GLU A 149 10.39 16.08 -18.46
CA GLU A 149 11.24 17.16 -18.98
C GLU A 149 10.65 18.55 -18.72
N ILE A 150 9.33 18.72 -18.79
CA ILE A 150 8.67 19.97 -18.41
C ILE A 150 8.99 20.31 -16.95
N ALA A 151 8.81 19.36 -16.03
CA ALA A 151 9.08 19.60 -14.62
C ALA A 151 10.55 19.86 -14.32
N LEU A 152 11.45 19.18 -15.02
CA LEU A 152 12.88 19.39 -14.88
C LEU A 152 13.32 20.73 -15.45
N GLN A 153 12.68 21.23 -16.50
CA GLN A 153 12.98 22.56 -17.03
C GLN A 153 12.67 23.63 -15.98
N GLU A 154 11.51 23.57 -15.34
CA GLU A 154 11.15 24.48 -14.24
C GLU A 154 12.14 24.43 -13.07
N MET A 155 12.61 23.24 -12.70
CA MET A 155 13.64 23.08 -11.66
C MET A 155 15.00 23.63 -12.08
N ARG A 156 15.41 23.44 -13.33
CA ARG A 156 16.66 23.97 -13.88
C ARG A 156 16.63 25.49 -13.92
N ASP A 157 15.50 26.08 -14.30
CA ASP A 157 15.32 27.54 -14.34
C ASP A 157 15.44 28.14 -12.93
N VAL A 158 14.82 27.50 -11.92
CA VAL A 158 15.00 27.87 -10.52
C VAL A 158 16.45 27.71 -10.06
N ALA A 159 17.09 26.59 -10.38
CA ALA A 159 18.47 26.33 -9.99
C ALA A 159 19.44 27.37 -10.56
N ASN A 160 19.27 27.73 -11.85
CA ASN A 160 20.09 28.72 -12.53
C ASN A 160 19.94 30.13 -11.91
N SER A 161 18.75 30.47 -11.41
CA SER A 161 18.50 31.77 -10.76
C SER A 161 19.17 31.94 -9.38
N ARG A 162 19.49 30.84 -8.68
CA ARG A 162 20.08 30.86 -7.33
C ARG A 162 21.57 30.60 -7.35
N THR A 163 21.94 29.40 -7.80
CA THR A 163 23.30 28.88 -7.89
C THR A 163 23.27 27.70 -8.87
N GLY A 164 23.78 27.88 -10.09
CA GLY A 164 23.74 26.85 -11.15
C GLY A 164 24.39 25.50 -10.82
N GLN A 165 25.02 25.36 -9.63
CA GLN A 165 25.49 24.10 -9.08
C GLN A 165 24.35 23.11 -8.79
N LEU A 166 23.17 23.57 -8.36
CA LEU A 166 22.04 22.69 -8.06
C LEU A 166 21.50 21.99 -9.31
N ALA A 167 21.55 22.65 -10.47
CA ALA A 167 21.10 22.07 -11.73
C ALA A 167 21.93 20.85 -12.14
N LYS A 168 23.23 20.85 -11.82
CA LYS A 168 24.16 19.74 -12.12
C LYS A 168 23.93 18.52 -11.25
N ALA A 169 23.25 18.65 -10.12
CA ALA A 169 22.96 17.56 -9.20
C ALA A 169 21.70 16.76 -9.59
N ILE A 170 20.97 17.19 -10.64
CA ILE A 170 19.82 16.47 -11.19
C ILE A 170 20.31 15.28 -12.01
N SER A 171 19.81 14.08 -11.73
CA SER A 171 20.12 12.86 -12.49
C SER A 171 18.85 12.12 -12.92
N MET A 172 18.87 11.53 -14.11
CA MET A 172 17.73 10.74 -14.61
C MET A 172 17.71 9.36 -13.98
N ASP A 173 16.52 8.81 -13.79
CA ASP A 173 16.33 7.42 -13.40
C ASP A 173 15.27 6.76 -14.28
N ASP A 174 15.74 6.15 -15.38
CA ASP A 174 14.91 5.39 -16.33
C ASP A 174 15.00 3.87 -16.05
N SER A 175 15.29 3.47 -14.80
CA SER A 175 15.46 2.06 -14.42
C SER A 175 14.14 1.28 -14.40
N TYR A 176 13.00 1.97 -14.49
CA TYR A 176 11.65 1.45 -14.40
C TYR A 176 10.94 1.56 -15.75
N PRO A 177 10.50 0.45 -16.38
CA PRO A 177 10.01 0.47 -17.76
C PRO A 177 8.81 1.39 -18.02
N ASP A 178 7.92 1.50 -17.03
CA ASP A 178 6.64 2.23 -17.16
C ASP A 178 6.65 3.58 -16.41
N ALA A 179 7.83 4.07 -16.01
CA ALA A 179 7.95 5.29 -15.21
C ALA A 179 9.25 6.04 -15.51
N PHE A 180 9.15 7.35 -15.72
CA PHE A 180 10.30 8.20 -16.06
C PHE A 180 10.74 8.97 -14.81
N GLY A 181 11.85 8.56 -14.20
CA GLY A 181 12.32 9.11 -12.94
C GLY A 181 13.32 10.24 -13.10
N ALA A 182 13.37 11.11 -12.10
CA ALA A 182 14.46 12.04 -11.88
C ALA A 182 14.76 12.17 -10.39
N ARG A 183 16.04 12.02 -10.03
CA ARG A 183 16.57 12.32 -8.70
C ARG A 183 17.00 13.78 -8.69
N VAL A 184 16.43 14.55 -7.78
CA VAL A 184 16.61 16.01 -7.70
C VAL A 184 16.92 16.45 -6.27
N PRO A 185 17.70 17.52 -6.08
CA PRO A 185 17.83 18.15 -4.77
C PRO A 185 16.46 18.51 -4.20
N GLU A 186 16.19 18.12 -2.96
CA GLU A 186 14.89 18.35 -2.32
C GLU A 186 14.52 19.83 -2.31
N ILE A 187 15.49 20.71 -2.09
CA ILE A 187 15.28 22.16 -2.10
C ILE A 187 14.67 22.66 -3.43
N LEU A 188 15.04 22.07 -4.58
CA LEU A 188 14.44 22.44 -5.87
C LEU A 188 13.01 21.95 -5.97
N MET A 189 12.75 20.69 -5.59
CA MET A 189 11.41 20.13 -5.54
C MET A 189 10.49 20.98 -4.65
N ARG A 190 10.95 21.33 -3.44
CA ARG A 190 10.19 22.16 -2.50
C ARG A 190 9.88 23.52 -3.08
N ILE A 191 10.86 24.23 -3.64
CA ILE A 191 10.61 25.56 -4.21
C ILE A 191 9.56 25.48 -5.33
N VAL A 192 9.72 24.51 -6.22
CA VAL A 192 8.95 24.43 -7.46
C VAL A 192 7.53 23.92 -7.23
N TYR A 193 7.34 22.91 -6.37
CA TYR A 193 6.03 22.31 -6.11
C TYR A 193 5.32 22.89 -4.88
N ILE A 194 6.05 23.37 -3.87
CA ILE A 194 5.43 23.81 -2.61
C ILE A 194 5.47 25.33 -2.50
N ASP A 195 6.65 25.94 -2.53
CA ASP A 195 6.78 27.35 -2.18
C ASP A 195 6.14 28.26 -3.24
N LYS A 196 6.43 28.02 -4.52
CA LYS A 196 5.91 28.82 -5.65
C LYS A 196 4.44 28.57 -5.97
N GLN A 197 3.91 27.37 -5.72
CA GLN A 197 2.56 27.00 -6.13
C GLN A 197 1.52 27.52 -5.15
N ASP A 198 0.35 27.92 -5.63
CA ASP A 198 -0.81 28.03 -4.74
C ASP A 198 -1.31 26.62 -4.39
N ILE A 199 -1.26 26.27 -3.11
CA ILE A 199 -1.66 24.94 -2.63
C ILE A 199 -3.14 24.87 -2.21
N GLN A 200 -3.93 25.93 -2.43
CA GLN A 200 -5.38 25.82 -2.27
C GLN A 200 -5.94 24.74 -3.20
N PHE A 201 -6.87 23.93 -2.68
CA PHE A 201 -7.41 22.83 -3.45
C PHE A 201 -8.32 23.34 -4.57
N GLN A 202 -8.03 22.91 -5.79
CA GLN A 202 -8.93 23.06 -6.92
C GLN A 202 -10.03 21.99 -6.88
N ALA A 203 -11.16 22.29 -7.53
CA ALA A 203 -12.29 21.37 -7.60
C ALA A 203 -11.89 20.00 -8.14
N GLY A 204 -12.19 18.95 -7.38
CA GLY A 204 -11.87 17.57 -7.72
C GLY A 204 -10.48 17.10 -7.32
N TRP A 205 -9.64 17.95 -6.72
CA TRP A 205 -8.33 17.60 -6.14
C TRP A 205 -8.35 17.52 -4.61
N GLU A 206 -9.47 17.85 -3.98
CA GLU A 206 -9.61 17.84 -2.54
C GLU A 206 -9.47 16.43 -1.98
N THR A 207 -8.64 16.30 -0.95
CA THR A 207 -8.42 15.02 -0.27
C THR A 207 -9.60 14.60 0.61
N GLY A 208 -10.51 15.53 0.96
CA GLY A 208 -11.60 15.30 1.91
C GLY A 208 -11.11 15.11 3.35
N ARG A 209 -9.89 15.56 3.65
CA ARG A 209 -9.32 15.50 4.99
C ARG A 209 -8.34 16.66 5.21
N HIS A 210 -8.52 17.38 6.31
CA HIS A 210 -7.53 18.35 6.74
C HIS A 210 -6.24 17.64 7.20
N SER A 211 -5.10 18.23 6.90
CA SER A 211 -3.79 17.70 7.30
C SER A 211 -2.98 18.77 8.02
N GLU A 212 -1.78 18.43 8.50
CA GLU A 212 -0.99 19.28 9.40
C GLU A 212 0.49 19.23 8.98
N PRO A 213 1.26 20.30 9.24
CA PRO A 213 2.69 20.36 8.89
C PRO A 213 3.49 19.13 9.32
N ALA A 214 3.23 18.58 10.51
CA ALA A 214 3.91 17.37 10.99
C ALA A 214 3.75 16.15 10.05
N PHE A 215 2.61 16.00 9.37
CA PHE A 215 2.44 14.92 8.37
C PHE A 215 3.21 15.20 7.08
N MET A 216 3.43 16.49 6.74
CA MET A 216 4.27 16.88 5.63
C MET A 216 5.74 16.56 5.92
N ASP A 217 6.23 16.89 7.12
CA ASP A 217 7.59 16.57 7.55
C ASP A 217 7.81 15.03 7.56
N MET A 218 6.84 14.27 8.05
CA MET A 218 6.90 12.80 7.98
C MET A 218 6.98 12.29 6.53
N ASN A 219 6.27 12.91 5.59
CA ASN A 219 6.35 12.55 4.18
C ASN A 219 7.73 12.92 3.58
N LEU A 220 8.28 14.09 3.94
CA LEU A 220 9.64 14.49 3.55
C LEU A 220 10.67 13.50 4.07
N HIS A 221 10.63 13.14 5.34
CA HIS A 221 11.52 12.12 5.92
C HIS A 221 11.40 10.77 5.20
N ALA A 222 10.18 10.34 4.88
CA ALA A 222 9.97 9.07 4.18
C ALA A 222 10.66 9.05 2.81
N VAL A 223 10.51 10.10 2.00
CA VAL A 223 11.11 10.16 0.65
C VAL A 223 12.61 10.43 0.66
N ARG A 224 13.16 10.93 1.77
CA ARG A 224 14.61 11.10 1.98
C ARG A 224 15.31 9.79 2.31
N ASP A 225 14.61 8.82 2.90
CA ASP A 225 15.20 7.56 3.36
C ASP A 225 15.51 6.63 2.19
N GLU A 226 16.72 6.77 1.63
CA GLU A 226 17.24 5.90 0.57
C GLU A 226 17.55 4.47 1.05
N THR A 227 17.55 4.22 2.37
CA THR A 227 17.78 2.88 2.94
C THR A 227 16.51 2.05 3.08
N SER A 228 15.35 2.71 2.94
CA SER A 228 14.05 2.04 2.98
C SER A 228 13.90 1.00 1.86
N ASN A 229 13.32 -0.15 2.19
CA ASN A 229 13.00 -1.20 1.23
C ASN A 229 11.56 -1.69 1.45
N PRO A 230 10.64 -1.48 0.49
CA PRO A 230 10.83 -0.76 -0.78
C PRO A 230 11.17 0.72 -0.60
N ARG A 231 11.90 1.28 -1.57
CA ARG A 231 12.29 2.70 -1.55
C ARG A 231 11.05 3.58 -1.68
N VAL A 232 10.90 4.55 -0.79
CA VAL A 232 9.84 5.56 -0.90
C VAL A 232 10.24 6.63 -1.90
N VAL A 233 9.35 6.92 -2.85
CA VAL A 233 9.57 7.90 -3.92
C VAL A 233 8.29 8.71 -4.14
N LEU A 234 8.37 9.71 -5.01
CA LEU A 234 7.21 10.48 -5.46
C LEU A 234 6.76 10.00 -6.84
N TYR A 235 5.46 10.01 -7.08
CA TYR A 235 4.86 9.76 -8.39
C TYR A 235 3.91 10.90 -8.74
N GLN A 236 4.13 11.56 -9.89
CA GLN A 236 3.24 12.60 -10.40
C GLN A 236 2.05 11.95 -11.11
N TYR A 237 0.89 11.99 -10.44
CA TYR A 237 -0.35 11.37 -10.90
C TYR A 237 -1.15 12.26 -11.86
N ASP A 238 -0.89 13.56 -11.90
CA ASP A 238 -1.52 14.45 -12.87
C ASP A 238 -0.86 14.33 -14.25
N ALA A 239 -1.46 13.52 -15.11
CA ALA A 239 -1.00 13.32 -16.49
C ALA A 239 -1.04 14.60 -17.34
N THR A 240 -1.82 15.61 -16.93
CA THR A 240 -2.06 16.83 -17.73
C THR A 240 -1.24 18.02 -17.25
N ASN A 241 -0.93 18.08 -15.96
CA ASN A 241 -0.14 19.15 -15.38
C ASN A 241 0.98 18.55 -14.50
N PRO A 242 2.18 18.37 -15.05
CA PRO A 242 3.29 17.81 -14.29
C PRO A 242 3.70 18.69 -13.11
N MET A 243 3.32 19.97 -13.09
CA MET A 243 3.63 20.93 -12.02
C MET A 243 2.56 20.99 -10.92
N ASN A 244 1.50 20.19 -11.02
CA ASN A 244 0.45 20.18 -10.01
C ASN A 244 0.96 19.54 -8.71
N PRO A 245 1.03 20.29 -7.59
CA PRO A 245 1.50 19.71 -6.33
C PRO A 245 0.52 18.72 -5.70
N HIS A 246 -0.78 18.85 -5.99
CA HIS A 246 -1.81 17.93 -5.52
C HIS A 246 -1.76 16.58 -6.24
N GLY A 247 -1.09 16.53 -7.39
CA GLY A 247 -0.84 15.30 -8.15
C GLY A 247 0.32 14.46 -7.61
N LEU A 248 1.16 15.00 -6.73
CA LEU A 248 2.26 14.24 -6.14
C LEU A 248 1.73 13.23 -5.12
N LEU A 249 1.95 11.95 -5.40
CA LEU A 249 1.63 10.83 -4.52
C LEU A 249 2.90 10.23 -3.92
N ILE A 250 2.79 9.74 -2.69
CA ILE A 250 3.79 8.81 -2.15
C ILE A 250 3.67 7.49 -2.93
N ALA A 251 4.80 6.94 -3.35
CA ALA A 251 4.90 5.71 -4.11
C ALA A 251 6.05 4.83 -3.60
N TYR A 252 6.01 3.54 -3.94
CA TYR A 252 7.15 2.65 -3.79
C TYR A 252 7.77 2.38 -5.15
N ALA A 253 9.09 2.47 -5.19
CA ALA A 253 9.91 1.97 -6.28
C ALA A 253 10.36 0.54 -5.90
N GLU A 254 9.63 -0.44 -6.42
CA GLU A 254 9.77 -1.85 -6.05
C GLU A 254 10.60 -2.60 -7.07
N GLU A 255 11.51 -3.45 -6.58
CA GLU A 255 12.29 -4.40 -7.38
C GLU A 255 12.16 -5.80 -6.74
N TRP A 256 11.72 -6.79 -7.51
CA TRP A 256 11.69 -8.18 -7.06
C TRP A 256 11.94 -9.15 -8.21
N THR A 257 12.45 -10.33 -7.88
CA THR A 257 12.62 -11.42 -8.86
C THR A 257 11.32 -12.22 -8.94
N ALA A 258 10.78 -12.40 -10.14
CA ALA A 258 9.54 -13.14 -10.31
C ALA A 258 9.69 -14.60 -9.86
N PRO A 259 8.71 -15.18 -9.13
CA PRO A 259 8.77 -16.59 -8.75
C PRO A 259 8.94 -17.47 -9.99
N HIS A 260 9.92 -18.38 -9.95
CA HIS A 260 10.24 -19.30 -11.06
C HIS A 260 10.81 -18.63 -12.34
N SER A 261 11.32 -17.40 -12.23
CA SER A 261 12.02 -16.71 -13.32
C SER A 261 13.25 -15.98 -12.80
N SER A 262 14.31 -15.87 -13.61
CA SER A 262 15.43 -14.97 -13.34
C SER A 262 15.12 -13.51 -13.69
N LYS A 263 13.90 -13.22 -14.18
CA LYS A 263 13.49 -11.87 -14.55
C LYS A 263 13.26 -11.02 -13.31
N VAL A 264 14.04 -9.94 -13.23
CA VAL A 264 13.81 -8.85 -12.28
C VAL A 264 12.65 -7.99 -12.80
N VAL A 265 11.65 -7.81 -11.96
CA VAL A 265 10.50 -6.93 -12.19
C VAL A 265 10.73 -5.66 -11.40
N ARG A 266 10.57 -4.51 -12.08
CA ARG A 266 10.69 -3.18 -11.50
C ARG A 266 9.43 -2.41 -11.76
N THR A 267 8.79 -1.89 -10.71
CA THR A 267 7.59 -1.06 -10.85
C THR A 267 7.60 0.10 -9.87
N VAL A 268 7.06 1.25 -10.30
CA VAL A 268 6.74 2.35 -9.40
C VAL A 268 5.24 2.39 -9.21
N LYS A 269 4.77 2.23 -7.97
CA LYS A 269 3.34 2.19 -7.66
C LYS A 269 3.00 3.16 -6.54
N PRO A 270 1.98 4.02 -6.72
CA PRO A 270 1.49 4.84 -5.64
C PRO A 270 1.00 4.00 -4.46
N VAL A 271 1.12 4.58 -3.28
CA VAL A 271 0.74 3.95 -2.02
C VAL A 271 -0.70 4.32 -1.67
N VAL A 272 -1.46 3.33 -1.20
CA VAL A 272 -2.82 3.50 -0.66
C VAL A 272 -2.90 3.16 0.82
N SER A 273 -4.04 3.45 1.44
CA SER A 273 -4.32 3.00 2.81
C SER A 273 -4.10 1.50 2.94
N ASP A 274 -3.38 1.10 3.98
CA ASP A 274 -3.03 -0.29 4.21
C ASP A 274 -4.25 -1.17 4.49
N PHE A 275 -4.06 -2.46 4.25
CA PHE A 275 -4.92 -3.54 4.71
C PHE A 275 -4.21 -4.25 5.87
N ASP A 276 -4.20 -3.59 7.03
CA ASP A 276 -3.49 -4.09 8.20
C ASP A 276 -4.17 -5.34 8.77
N THR A 277 -3.37 -6.39 8.96
CA THR A 277 -3.77 -7.60 9.68
C THR A 277 -3.12 -7.62 11.05
N PHE A 278 -3.93 -7.80 12.09
CA PHE A 278 -3.47 -8.08 13.44
C PHE A 278 -3.66 -9.57 13.71
N THR A 279 -2.57 -10.23 14.10
CA THR A 279 -2.61 -11.57 14.68
C THR A 279 -2.76 -11.42 16.19
N VAL A 280 -3.74 -12.12 16.75
CA VAL A 280 -3.98 -12.15 18.20
C VAL A 280 -3.93 -13.58 18.69
#